data_AF-A0A8X6HUB5-F1
#
_entry.id   AF-A0A8X6HUB5-F1
#
_cell.length_a   1.000
_cell.length_b   1.000
_cell.length_c   1.000
_cell.angle_alpha   90.00
_cell.angle_beta   90.00
_cell.angle_gamma   90.00
#
_symmetry.space_group_name_H-M   'P 1'
#
loop_
_entity.id
_entity.type
_entity.pdbx_description
1 polymer ?
#
loop_
_entity_poly.entity_id
_entity_poly.type
_entity_poly.pdbx_seq_one_letter_code
_entity_poly.pdbx_strand_id
1 'polypeptide(L)'
;MILCLGHGLHFGVNIFCRVHEDKNLRKEKFQYLLSSLKPRTKARDIAESYPPSKGNYLKVIYLLKSRFGRKDLLIEVYIRDLLALVNSKSYIKLTDLYDKLGSYLRALETLGVTTSNYVVMLYPVVETCLPVEILKAWDRYRLNREVKEEDPVLTKEKVLENLMSFLRHEVEGEEHRA
;
A
#
# COMPACT_ATOMS: atom_id res chain seq x y z
N MET A 1 -8.07 -2.40 -8.27
CA MET A 1 -6.90 -2.10 -9.13
C MET A 1 -6.91 -0.63 -9.58
N ILE A 2 -7.10 0.28 -8.63
CA ILE A 2 -6.83 1.71 -8.74
C ILE A 2 -6.13 2.03 -7.42
N LEU A 3 -5.02 1.35 -7.17
CA LEU A 3 -4.08 1.83 -6.17
C LEU A 3 -3.06 2.64 -6.93
N CYS A 4 -3.06 3.93 -6.58
CA CYS A 4 -1.85 4.72 -6.48
C CYS A 4 -0.91 4.59 -7.67
N LEU A 5 -1.35 5.13 -8.82
CA LEU A 5 -0.39 5.66 -9.76
C LEU A 5 0.24 6.88 -9.08
N GLY A 6 1.53 6.76 -8.78
CA GLY A 6 2.27 7.57 -7.83
C GLY A 6 1.99 9.08 -7.85
N HIS A 7 1.97 9.67 -6.65
CA HIS A 7 2.12 11.09 -6.31
C HIS A 7 1.34 12.16 -7.11
N GLY A 8 0.39 11.80 -7.98
CA GLY A 8 -0.24 12.75 -8.91
C GLY A 8 -1.76 12.65 -9.05
N LEU A 9 -2.44 11.72 -8.37
CA LEU A 9 -3.87 11.50 -8.55
C LEU A 9 -4.57 11.36 -7.18
N HIS A 10 -5.22 12.44 -6.76
CA HIS A 10 -6.11 12.45 -5.59
C HIS A 10 -7.44 11.80 -6.00
N PHE A 11 -7.45 10.48 -6.18
CA PHE A 11 -8.70 9.75 -6.46
C PHE A 11 -9.54 9.66 -5.19
N GLY A 12 -10.75 10.22 -5.23
CA GLY A 12 -11.84 9.76 -4.37
C GLY A 12 -12.29 8.38 -4.85
N VAL A 13 -11.59 7.32 -4.40
CA VAL A 13 -11.73 5.92 -4.86
C VAL A 13 -13.19 5.46 -4.91
N ASN A 14 -14.05 5.96 -4.01
CA ASN A 14 -15.46 5.61 -3.92
C ASN A 14 -16.32 6.13 -5.11
N ILE A 15 -16.08 7.36 -5.58
CA ILE A 15 -16.90 7.98 -6.64
C ILE A 15 -16.56 7.38 -8.00
N PHE A 16 -15.29 7.05 -8.24
CA PHE A 16 -14.87 6.47 -9.52
C PHE A 16 -15.53 5.11 -9.77
N CYS A 17 -15.57 4.21 -8.78
CA CYS A 17 -16.21 2.89 -8.96
C CYS A 17 -17.69 3.05 -9.31
N ARG A 18 -18.41 3.92 -8.59
CA ARG A 18 -19.82 4.23 -8.86
C ARG A 18 -20.03 4.72 -10.29
N VAL A 19 -19.23 5.69 -10.74
CA VAL A 19 -19.33 6.23 -12.12
C VAL A 19 -18.90 5.19 -13.16
N HIS A 20 -17.88 4.39 -12.88
CA HIS A 20 -17.35 3.38 -13.80
C HIS A 20 -18.34 2.22 -14.01
N GLU A 21 -19.04 1.79 -12.97
CA GLU A 21 -19.96 0.65 -12.98
C GLU A 21 -21.38 1.01 -13.44
N ASP A 22 -21.78 2.28 -13.32
CA ASP A 22 -23.12 2.74 -13.71
C ASP A 22 -23.36 2.56 -15.22
N LYS A 23 -24.29 1.66 -15.59
CA LYS A 23 -24.59 1.35 -17.01
C LYS A 23 -25.36 2.46 -17.73
N ASN A 24 -25.98 3.38 -16.99
CA ASN A 24 -26.80 4.47 -17.53
C ASN A 24 -25.95 5.66 -17.97
N LEU A 25 -24.79 5.87 -17.34
CA LEU A 25 -23.84 6.91 -17.74
C LEU A 25 -23.14 6.54 -19.05
N ARG A 26 -23.13 7.47 -20.01
CA ARG A 26 -22.49 7.29 -21.33
C ARG A 26 -21.34 8.28 -21.49
N LYS A 27 -21.65 9.54 -21.78
CA LYS A 27 -20.65 10.60 -22.03
C LYS A 27 -20.09 11.16 -20.71
N GLU A 28 -20.91 11.11 -19.67
CA GLU A 28 -20.62 11.56 -18.31
C GLU A 28 -19.41 10.83 -17.74
N LYS A 29 -19.24 9.53 -18.03
CA LYS A 29 -18.05 8.76 -17.61
C LYS A 29 -16.75 9.32 -18.18
N PHE A 30 -16.79 9.72 -19.44
CA PHE A 30 -15.62 10.26 -20.12
C PHE A 30 -15.29 11.65 -19.57
N GLN A 31 -16.30 12.50 -19.39
CA GLN A 31 -16.12 13.82 -18.79
C GLN A 31 -15.59 13.73 -17.36
N TYR A 32 -16.12 12.81 -16.56
CA TYR A 32 -15.63 12.52 -15.22
C TYR A 32 -14.20 11.99 -15.22
N LEU A 33 -13.84 11.10 -16.15
CA LEU A 33 -12.46 10.64 -16.30
C LEU A 33 -11.52 11.81 -16.59
N LEU A 34 -11.89 12.69 -17.53
CA LEU A 34 -11.10 13.88 -17.82
C LEU A 34 -10.94 14.72 -16.54
N SER A 35 -12.03 15.15 -15.90
CA SER A 35 -11.95 15.99 -14.69
C SER A 35 -11.16 15.36 -13.55
N SER A 36 -11.10 14.02 -13.49
CA SER A 36 -10.31 13.28 -12.49
C SER A 36 -8.81 13.20 -12.82
N LEU A 37 -8.42 13.42 -14.08
CA LEU A 37 -7.01 13.41 -14.50
C LEU A 37 -6.39 14.79 -14.30
N LYS A 38 -5.24 14.82 -13.61
CA LYS A 38 -4.49 16.06 -13.40
C LYS A 38 -4.08 16.67 -14.75
N PRO A 39 -4.38 17.97 -15.00
CA PRO A 39 -3.98 18.64 -16.23
C PRO A 39 -2.47 18.57 -16.49
N ARG A 40 -2.05 18.63 -17.76
CA ARG A 40 -0.64 18.59 -18.18
C ARG A 40 0.12 17.34 -17.75
N THR A 41 -0.56 16.20 -17.73
CA THR A 41 0.07 14.90 -17.46
C THR A 41 -0.05 14.00 -18.68
N LYS A 42 0.91 13.07 -18.86
CA LYS A 42 0.84 12.06 -19.94
C LYS A 42 -0.46 11.25 -19.93
N ALA A 43 -1.05 11.03 -18.74
CA ALA A 43 -2.34 10.37 -18.61
C ALA A 43 -3.49 11.22 -19.14
N ARG A 44 -3.47 12.53 -18.87
CA ARG A 44 -4.42 13.50 -19.42
C ARG A 44 -4.29 13.61 -20.94
N ASP A 45 -3.08 13.71 -21.47
CA ASP A 45 -2.83 13.81 -22.92
C ASP A 45 -3.41 12.60 -23.68
N ILE A 46 -3.28 11.39 -23.12
CA ILE A 46 -3.88 10.18 -23.68
C ILE A 46 -5.41 10.27 -23.66
N ALA A 47 -6.01 10.73 -22.57
CA ALA A 47 -7.47 10.83 -22.48
C ALA A 47 -8.04 11.91 -23.41
N GLU A 48 -7.34 13.03 -23.59
CA GLU A 48 -7.75 14.12 -24.49
C GLU A 48 -7.55 13.81 -25.97
N SER A 49 -6.67 12.86 -26.30
CA SER A 49 -6.46 12.43 -27.69
C SER A 49 -7.65 11.70 -28.33
N TYR A 50 -8.69 11.39 -27.56
CA TYR A 50 -9.91 10.74 -28.03
C TYR A 50 -11.15 11.64 -27.87
N PRO A 51 -12.05 11.68 -28.86
CA PRO A 51 -13.33 12.38 -28.70
C PRO A 51 -14.20 11.66 -27.65
N PRO A 52 -14.90 12.39 -26.75
CA PRO A 52 -15.72 11.80 -25.70
C PRO A 52 -16.85 10.90 -26.23
N SER A 53 -16.74 9.59 -26.01
CA SER A 53 -17.77 8.61 -26.36
C SER A 53 -17.68 7.37 -25.45
N LYS A 54 -18.78 6.60 -25.37
CA LYS A 54 -18.81 5.33 -24.60
C LYS A 54 -17.76 4.33 -25.09
N GLY A 55 -17.58 4.21 -26.41
CA GLY A 55 -16.60 3.31 -27.01
C GLY A 55 -15.16 3.76 -26.74
N ASN A 56 -14.88 5.06 -26.85
CA ASN A 56 -13.54 5.60 -26.60
C ASN A 56 -13.19 5.59 -25.12
N TYR A 57 -14.17 5.72 -24.21
CA TYR A 57 -13.94 5.61 -22.77
C TYR A 57 -13.23 4.29 -22.43
N LEU A 58 -13.74 3.17 -22.93
CA LEU A 58 -13.13 1.85 -22.67
C LEU A 58 -11.72 1.74 -23.26
N LYS A 59 -11.50 2.29 -24.46
CA LYS A 59 -10.17 2.33 -25.10
C LYS A 59 -9.18 3.16 -24.27
N VAL A 60 -9.57 4.34 -23.80
CA VAL A 60 -8.75 5.19 -22.94
C VAL A 60 -8.44 4.49 -21.62
N ILE A 61 -9.44 3.90 -20.95
CA ILE A 61 -9.22 3.14 -19.71
C ILE A 61 -8.25 1.99 -19.93
N TYR A 62 -8.38 1.24 -21.04
CA TYR A 62 -7.44 0.19 -21.39
C TYR A 62 -6.02 0.73 -21.58
N LEU A 63 -5.85 1.81 -22.35
CA LEU A 63 -4.54 2.42 -22.58
C LEU A 63 -3.90 2.97 -21.29
N LEU A 64 -4.70 3.63 -20.44
CA LEU A 64 -4.24 4.12 -19.15
C LEU A 64 -3.80 2.97 -18.24
N LYS A 65 -4.57 1.87 -18.18
CA LYS A 65 -4.18 0.67 -17.43
C LYS A 65 -2.93 0.01 -18.00
N SER A 66 -2.84 -0.13 -19.32
CA SER A 66 -1.69 -0.75 -19.97
C SER A 66 -0.41 0.06 -19.77
N ARG A 67 -0.50 1.39 -19.83
CA ARG A 67 0.67 2.27 -19.77
C ARG A 67 1.11 2.58 -18.35
N PHE A 68 0.15 2.77 -17.43
CA PHE A 68 0.43 3.23 -16.08
C PHE A 68 0.15 2.16 -15.02
N GLY A 69 -0.82 1.27 -15.24
CA GLY A 69 -1.21 0.21 -14.29
C GLY A 69 -0.25 -0.97 -14.19
N ARG A 70 1.05 -0.73 -14.37
CA ARG A 70 2.15 -1.71 -14.28
C ARG A 70 2.37 -2.11 -12.83
N LYS A 71 1.65 -3.16 -12.40
CA LYS A 71 1.70 -3.69 -11.02
C LYS A 71 3.12 -4.05 -10.60
N ASP A 72 3.90 -4.61 -11.51
CA ASP A 72 5.31 -4.96 -11.33
C ASP A 72 6.16 -3.76 -10.89
N LEU A 73 6.00 -2.61 -11.57
CA LEU A 73 6.71 -1.38 -11.20
C LEU A 73 6.22 -0.81 -9.87
N LEU A 74 4.92 -0.90 -9.58
CA LEU A 74 4.38 -0.45 -8.30
C LEU A 74 4.90 -1.29 -7.13
N ILE A 75 4.96 -2.61 -7.30
CA ILE A 75 5.57 -3.52 -6.31
C ILE A 75 7.03 -3.10 -6.07
N GLU A 76 7.77 -2.84 -7.14
CA GLU A 76 9.17 -2.42 -7.06
C GLU A 76 9.35 -1.09 -6.30
N VAL A 77 8.46 -0.11 -6.52
CA VAL A 77 8.45 1.15 -5.78
C VAL A 77 8.20 0.91 -4.29
N TYR A 78 7.16 0.15 -3.93
CA TYR A 78 6.86 -0.11 -2.51
C TYR A 78 7.95 -0.92 -1.81
N ILE A 79 8.60 -1.86 -2.51
CA ILE A 79 9.76 -2.58 -1.96
C ILE A 79 10.94 -1.62 -1.77
N ARG A 80 11.20 -0.71 -2.71
CA ARG A 80 12.26 0.30 -2.55
C ARG A 80 11.97 1.26 -1.41
N ASP A 81 10.72 1.68 -1.23
CA ASP A 81 10.32 2.55 -0.12
C ASP A 81 10.48 1.83 1.24
N LEU A 82 10.12 0.54 1.31
CA LEU A 82 10.41 -0.31 2.49
C LEU A 82 11.92 -0.38 2.78
N LEU A 83 12.74 -0.62 1.76
CA LEU A 83 14.19 -0.67 1.92
C LEU A 83 14.78 0.70 2.29
N ALA A 84 14.18 1.80 1.84
CA ALA A 84 14.61 3.14 2.24
C ALA A 84 14.36 3.41 3.74
N LEU A 85 13.28 2.84 4.30
CA LEU A 85 13.00 2.96 5.74
C LEU A 85 14.13 2.37 6.61
N VAL A 86 14.74 1.28 6.17
CA VAL A 86 15.90 0.65 6.85
C VAL A 86 17.01 1.66 7.13
N ASN A 87 17.26 2.57 6.18
CA ASN A 87 18.32 3.58 6.30
C ASN A 87 17.91 4.80 7.14
N SER A 88 16.62 5.01 7.39
CA SER A 88 16.08 6.19 8.09
C SER A 88 15.67 5.94 9.55
N LYS A 89 15.83 4.72 10.06
CA LYS A 89 15.26 4.26 11.34
C LYS A 89 15.70 5.02 12.58
N SER A 90 16.84 5.72 12.55
CA SER A 90 17.35 6.52 13.68
C SER A 90 16.70 7.90 13.82
N TYR A 91 15.92 8.35 12.84
CA TYR A 91 15.39 9.72 12.79
C TYR A 91 13.86 9.78 12.64
N ILE A 92 13.20 8.64 12.56
CA ILE A 92 11.75 8.53 12.38
C ILE A 92 11.07 8.20 13.71
N LYS A 93 9.94 8.86 13.99
CA LYS A 93 9.11 8.52 15.15
C LYS A 93 8.48 7.14 14.96
N LEU A 94 8.20 6.43 16.04
CA LEU A 94 7.61 5.09 15.96
C LEU A 94 6.24 5.11 15.26
N THR A 95 5.40 6.11 15.55
CA THR A 95 4.11 6.32 14.88
C THR A 95 4.26 6.46 13.36
N ASP A 96 5.18 7.32 12.91
CA ASP A 96 5.45 7.53 11.48
C ASP A 96 5.98 6.27 10.80
N LEU A 97 6.82 5.50 11.51
CA LEU A 97 7.34 4.23 11.02
C LEU A 97 6.23 3.20 10.87
N TYR A 98 5.39 3.03 11.90
CA TYR A 98 4.25 2.13 11.88
C TYR A 98 3.27 2.46 10.75
N ASP A 99 2.91 3.72 10.58
CA ASP A 99 1.99 4.16 9.53
C ASP A 99 2.53 3.89 8.13
N LYS A 100 3.82 4.16 7.90
CA LYS A 100 4.48 3.88 6.62
C LYS A 100 4.57 2.38 6.34
N LEU A 101 5.04 1.59 7.31
CA LEU A 101 5.11 0.13 7.20
C LEU A 101 3.73 -0.46 6.86
N GLY A 102 2.69 -0.08 7.62
CA GLY A 102 1.32 -0.52 7.36
C GLY A 102 0.81 -0.09 5.99
N SER A 103 1.11 1.13 5.55
CA SER A 103 0.72 1.62 4.23
C SER A 103 1.36 0.80 3.10
N TYR A 104 2.67 0.56 3.17
CA TYR A 104 3.39 -0.20 2.15
C TYR A 104 2.97 -1.68 2.12
N LEU A 105 2.80 -2.31 3.28
CA LEU A 105 2.34 -3.70 3.37
C LEU A 105 0.93 -3.87 2.79
N ARG A 106 -0.02 -2.99 3.13
CA ARG A 106 -1.39 -3.03 2.55
C ARG A 106 -1.40 -2.77 1.04
N ALA A 107 -0.52 -1.88 0.56
CA ALA A 107 -0.39 -1.61 -0.86
C ALA A 107 0.15 -2.83 -1.63
N LEU A 108 1.20 -3.47 -1.10
CA LEU A 108 1.77 -4.72 -1.62
C LEU A 108 0.74 -5.85 -1.62
N GLU A 109 -0.01 -6.00 -0.53
CA GLU A 109 -1.10 -6.97 -0.43
C GLU A 109 -2.14 -6.75 -1.54
N THR A 110 -2.59 -5.51 -1.74
CA THR A 110 -3.58 -5.23 -2.79
C THR A 110 -3.04 -5.41 -4.22
N LEU A 111 -1.71 -5.35 -4.39
CA LEU A 111 -1.03 -5.67 -5.64
C LEU A 111 -0.88 -7.19 -5.86
N GLY A 112 -1.19 -8.01 -4.85
CA GLY A 112 -1.14 -9.47 -4.90
C GLY A 112 0.09 -10.09 -4.24
N VAL A 113 0.87 -9.31 -3.49
CA VAL A 113 2.06 -9.77 -2.75
C VAL A 113 1.65 -10.28 -1.37
N THR A 114 0.81 -11.32 -1.32
CA THR A 114 0.30 -11.92 -0.08
C THR A 114 0.56 -13.42 0.05
N THR A 115 1.14 -14.05 -0.96
CA THR A 115 1.47 -15.48 -0.88
C THR A 115 2.42 -15.72 0.29
N SER A 116 2.21 -16.79 1.06
CA SER A 116 3.01 -17.05 2.29
C SER A 116 4.52 -17.02 2.03
N ASN A 117 4.93 -17.33 0.80
CA ASN A 117 6.32 -17.20 0.31
C ASN A 117 6.90 -15.78 0.41
N TYR A 118 6.11 -14.73 0.20
CA TYR A 118 6.57 -13.34 0.29
C TYR A 118 6.59 -12.82 1.72
N VAL A 119 5.70 -13.32 2.60
CA VAL A 119 5.72 -12.96 4.03
C VAL A 119 7.07 -13.32 4.65
N VAL A 120 7.63 -14.48 4.28
CA VAL A 120 8.96 -14.92 4.72
C VAL A 120 10.08 -13.97 4.25
N MET A 121 9.94 -13.32 3.08
CA MET A 121 10.90 -12.34 2.58
C MET A 121 10.69 -10.93 3.14
N LEU A 122 9.44 -10.54 3.37
CA LEU A 122 9.08 -9.21 3.87
C LEU A 122 9.39 -9.07 5.36
N TYR A 123 9.23 -10.14 6.14
CA TYR A 123 9.48 -10.10 7.58
C TYR A 123 10.89 -9.58 7.94
N PRO A 124 11.99 -10.14 7.40
CA PRO A 124 13.34 -9.63 7.70
C PRO A 124 13.52 -8.15 7.33
N VAL A 125 12.88 -7.68 6.26
CA VAL A 125 12.95 -6.27 5.84
C VAL A 125 12.25 -5.38 6.87
N VAL A 126 11.02 -5.74 7.25
CA VAL A 126 10.22 -4.98 8.22
C VAL A 126 10.88 -4.98 9.60
N GLU A 127 11.40 -6.12 10.04
CA GLU A 127 12.16 -6.24 11.29
C GLU A 127 13.40 -5.32 11.27
N THR A 128 14.14 -5.28 10.15
CA THR A 128 15.35 -4.44 10.04
C THR A 128 15.06 -2.93 10.10
N CYS A 129 13.84 -2.50 9.75
CA CYS A 129 13.40 -1.11 9.86
C CYS A 129 13.23 -0.62 11.30
N LEU A 130 13.16 -1.53 12.27
CA LEU A 130 12.85 -1.17 13.65
C LEU A 130 14.08 -0.61 14.40
N PRO A 131 13.89 0.42 15.25
CA PRO A 131 14.91 0.85 16.20
C PRO A 131 15.33 -0.28 17.14
N VAL A 132 16.57 -0.22 17.64
CA VAL A 132 17.16 -1.29 18.46
C VAL A 132 16.35 -1.52 19.74
N GLU A 133 15.81 -0.47 20.33
CA GLU A 133 15.01 -0.50 21.55
C GLU A 133 13.70 -1.26 21.33
N ILE A 134 13.07 -1.04 20.18
CA ILE A 134 11.83 -1.69 19.75
C ILE A 134 12.10 -3.16 19.40
N LEU A 135 13.21 -3.46 18.73
CA LEU A 135 13.64 -4.84 18.46
C LEU A 135 13.83 -5.64 19.75
N LYS A 136 14.52 -5.07 20.74
CA LYS A 136 14.68 -5.72 22.05
C LYS A 136 13.33 -5.95 22.74
N ALA A 137 12.39 -5.02 22.62
CA ALA A 137 11.04 -5.18 23.17
C ALA A 137 10.26 -6.28 22.45
N TRP A 138 10.37 -6.33 21.12
CA TRP A 138 9.79 -7.38 20.29
C TRP A 138 10.33 -8.77 20.66
N ASP A 139 11.66 -8.93 20.81
CA ASP A 139 12.28 -10.19 21.21
C ASP A 139 11.76 -10.67 22.58
N ARG A 140 11.67 -9.77 23.56
CA ARG A 140 11.08 -10.09 24.88
C ARG A 140 9.62 -10.50 24.76
N TYR A 141 8.84 -9.81 23.93
CA TYR A 141 7.43 -10.14 23.70
C TYR A 141 7.29 -11.55 23.12
N ARG A 142 8.09 -11.89 22.11
CA ARG A 142 8.09 -13.21 21.48
C ARG A 142 8.43 -14.32 22.47
N LEU A 143 9.55 -14.18 23.20
CA LEU A 143 9.98 -15.16 24.20
C LEU A 143 8.92 -15.39 25.29
N ASN A 144 8.27 -14.32 25.75
CA ASN A 144 7.21 -14.43 26.76
C ASN A 144 5.93 -15.11 26.25
N ARG A 145 5.68 -15.07 24.94
CA ARG A 145 4.53 -15.72 24.31
C ARG A 145 4.80 -17.21 24.05
N GLU A 146 5.99 -17.53 23.55
CA GLU A 146 6.46 -18.90 23.34
C GLU A 146 6.46 -19.72 24.65
N VAL A 147 6.67 -19.08 25.80
CA VAL A 147 6.64 -19.72 27.13
C VAL A 147 5.23 -19.93 27.68
N LYS A 148 4.23 -19.16 27.23
CA LYS A 148 2.87 -19.16 27.79
C LYS A 148 1.86 -19.99 27.00
N GLU A 149 2.15 -20.28 25.74
CA GLU A 149 1.24 -20.97 24.82
C GLU A 149 2.01 -22.09 24.10
N GLU A 150 1.61 -23.35 24.27
CA GLU A 150 1.96 -24.46 23.35
C GLU A 150 1.20 -24.32 22.01
N ASP A 151 0.99 -23.08 21.55
CA ASP A 151 0.12 -22.76 20.43
C ASP A 151 0.96 -22.62 19.15
N PRO A 152 0.64 -23.33 18.04
CA PRO A 152 1.33 -23.21 16.77
C PRO A 152 1.24 -21.81 16.12
N VAL A 153 0.59 -20.84 16.75
CA VAL A 153 0.29 -19.50 16.19
C VAL A 153 1.53 -18.66 15.87
N LEU A 154 2.72 -19.05 16.31
CA LEU A 154 3.99 -18.52 15.79
C LEU A 154 4.42 -19.20 14.47
N THR A 155 3.48 -19.63 13.63
CA THR A 155 3.80 -20.01 12.26
C THR A 155 4.51 -18.85 11.55
N LYS A 156 5.51 -19.16 10.71
CA LYS A 156 6.19 -18.18 9.83
C LYS A 156 5.23 -17.36 8.97
N GLU A 157 3.99 -17.83 8.84
CA GLU A 157 2.91 -17.25 8.05
C GLU A 157 2.25 -16.07 8.75
N LYS A 158 2.18 -16.07 10.09
CA LYS A 158 1.57 -14.99 10.90
C LYS A 158 2.58 -14.09 11.60
N VAL A 159 3.87 -14.37 11.47
CA VAL A 159 4.94 -13.63 12.16
C VAL A 159 4.91 -12.13 11.86
N LEU A 160 4.61 -11.75 10.61
CA LEU A 160 4.52 -10.36 10.20
C LEU A 160 3.27 -9.67 10.78
N GLU A 161 2.13 -10.37 10.82
CA GLU A 161 0.91 -9.86 11.45
C GLU A 161 1.11 -9.62 12.95
N ASN A 162 1.75 -10.57 13.63
CA ASN A 162 2.09 -10.46 15.04
C ASN A 162 3.01 -9.26 15.32
N LEU A 163 4.01 -9.03 14.46
CA LEU A 163 4.91 -7.88 14.55
C LEU A 163 4.14 -6.56 14.39
N MET A 164 3.28 -6.45 13.37
CA MET A 164 2.47 -5.25 13.15
C MET A 164 1.50 -4.99 14.31
N SER A 165 0.93 -6.06 14.91
CA SER A 165 0.08 -5.93 16.11
C SER A 165 0.87 -5.45 17.33
N PHE A 166 2.10 -5.94 17.51
CA PHE A 166 2.99 -5.47 18.58
C PHE A 166 3.34 -3.99 18.42
N LEU A 167 3.73 -3.58 17.20
CA LEU A 167 4.07 -2.17 16.93
C LEU A 167 2.88 -1.24 17.20
N ARG A 168 1.65 -1.67 16.85
CA ARG A 168 0.44 -0.91 17.17
C ARG A 168 0.30 -0.64 18.67
N HIS A 169 0.55 -1.66 19.51
CA HIS A 169 0.50 -1.50 20.96
C HIS A 169 1.62 -0.61 21.52
N GLU A 170 2.83 -0.69 20.97
CA GLU A 170 3.92 0.20 21.38
C GLU A 170 3.64 1.66 21.00
N VAL A 171 3.10 1.91 19.80
CA VAL A 171 2.66 3.25 19.37
C VAL A 171 1.56 3.79 20.29
N GLU A 172 0.52 3.00 20.55
CA GLU A 172 -0.54 3.37 21.50
C GLU A 172 0.04 3.65 22.90
N GLY A 173 1.02 2.87 23.35
CA GLY A 173 1.68 3.04 24.64
C GLY A 173 2.56 4.29 24.74
N GLU A 174 3.24 4.69 23.66
CA GLU A 174 4.01 5.94 23.60
C GLU A 174 3.11 7.17 23.66
N GLU A 175 1.97 7.15 22.97
CA GLU A 175 1.01 8.27 22.94
C GLU A 175 0.39 8.57 24.31
N HIS A 176 0.25 7.57 25.19
CA HIS A 176 -0.25 7.77 26.55
C HIS A 176 0.83 8.24 27.55
N ARG A 177 2.12 8.20 27.16
CA ARG A 177 3.26 8.62 28.00
C ARG A 177 3.79 10.01 27.66
N ALA A 178 3.41 10.55 26.49
CA ALA A 178 3.78 11.88 26.01
C ALA A 178 2.82 12.97 26.50
#